data_AF-A0A934H5W0-F1
#
_entry.id   AF-A0A934H5W0-F1
#
_cell.length_a   1.000
_cell.length_b   1.000
_cell.length_c   1.000
_cell.angle_alpha   90.00
_cell.angle_beta   90.00
_cell.angle_gamma   90.00
#
_symmetry.space_group_name_H-M   'P 1'
#
loop_
_entity.id
_entity.type
_entity.pdbx_description
1 polymer ?
#
loop_
_entity_poly.entity_id
_entity_poly.type
_entity_poly.pdbx_seq_one_letter_code
_entity_poly.pdbx_strand_id
1 'polypeptide(L)'
;MKDFIARVGTFFLLVGVALIALFIASDASSKITHERTDYSLLCIAVALFFMGVLFRKTAAPPQAAERFKYIKKIQAQRDASKKEKGKPAEKKK
;
A
#
# COMPACT_ATOMS: atom_id res chain seq x y z
N MET A 1 18.77 6.44 -7.00
CA MET A 1 18.54 5.17 -6.28
C MET A 1 17.12 5.06 -5.72
N LYS A 2 16.59 6.09 -5.05
CA LYS A 2 15.21 6.11 -4.52
C LYS A 2 14.13 5.88 -5.58
N ASP A 3 14.30 6.44 -6.79
CA ASP A 3 13.34 6.22 -7.89
C ASP A 3 13.35 4.78 -8.40
N PHE A 4 14.52 4.13 -8.41
CA PHE A 4 14.63 2.73 -8.78
C PHE A 4 13.90 1.84 -7.75
N ILE A 5 14.11 2.09 -6.46
CA ILE A 5 13.41 1.39 -5.37
C ILE A 5 11.90 1.59 -5.47
N ALA A 6 11.45 2.80 -5.82
CA ALA A 6 10.02 3.09 -6.02
C ALA A 6 9.41 2.30 -7.21
N ARG A 7 10.16 2.16 -8.31
CA ARG A 7 9.74 1.35 -9.47
C ARG A 7 9.68 -0.13 -9.12
N VAL A 8 10.69 -0.64 -8.42
CA VAL A 8 10.73 -2.01 -7.92
C VAL A 8 9.56 -2.28 -6.96
N GLY A 9 9.26 -1.33 -6.06
CA GLY A 9 8.08 -1.41 -5.19
C GLY A 9 6.76 -1.46 -5.96
N THR A 10 6.65 -0.68 -7.04
CA THR A 10 5.47 -0.70 -7.92
C THR A 10 5.34 -2.04 -8.63
N PHE A 11 6.44 -2.62 -9.11
CA PHE A 11 6.45 -3.96 -9.70
C PHE A 11 5.91 -5.01 -8.72
N PHE A 12 6.44 -5.07 -7.50
CA PHE A 12 5.96 -6.02 -6.48
C PHE A 12 4.50 -5.81 -6.11
N LEU A 13 4.03 -4.56 -6.05
CA LEU A 13 2.62 -4.25 -5.80
C LEU A 13 1.73 -4.79 -6.92
N LEU A 14 2.10 -4.59 -8.18
CA LEU A 14 1.35 -5.09 -9.34
C LEU A 14 1.33 -6.63 -9.38
N VAL A 15 2.48 -7.28 -9.14
CA VAL A 15 2.56 -8.74 -9.06
C VAL A 15 1.70 -9.28 -7.91
N GLY A 16 1.74 -8.65 -6.73
CA GLY A 16 0.88 -9.01 -5.61
C GLY A 16 -0.61 -8.92 -5.95
N VAL A 17 -1.04 -7.84 -6.61
CA VAL A 17 -2.44 -7.70 -7.08
C VAL A 17 -2.81 -8.76 -8.11
N ALA A 18 -1.92 -9.06 -9.05
CA ALA A 18 -2.15 -10.12 -10.04
C ALA A 18 -2.28 -11.50 -9.39
N LEU A 19 -1.47 -11.81 -8.37
CA LEU A 19 -1.55 -13.06 -7.62
C LEU A 19 -2.82 -13.15 -6.76
N ILE A 20 -3.31 -12.03 -6.20
CA ILE A 20 -4.64 -12.00 -5.55
C ILE A 20 -5.74 -12.39 -6.55
N ALA A 21 -5.68 -11.84 -7.78
CA ALA A 21 -6.65 -12.21 -8.82
C ALA A 21 -6.56 -13.70 -9.19
N LEU A 22 -5.34 -14.25 -9.30
CA LEU A 22 -5.11 -15.68 -9.51
C LEU A 22 -5.64 -16.53 -8.35
N PHE A 23 -5.46 -16.09 -7.10
CA PHE A 23 -6.02 -16.78 -5.94
C PHE A 23 -7.56 -16.80 -5.99
N ILE A 24 -8.20 -15.69 -6.32
CA ILE A 24 -9.67 -15.62 -6.47
C ILE A 24 -10.13 -16.58 -7.58
N ALA A 25 -9.39 -16.63 -8.70
CA ALA A 25 -9.68 -17.58 -9.78
C ALA A 25 -9.48 -19.04 -9.34
N SER A 26 -8.43 -19.35 -8.57
CA SER A 26 -8.18 -20.67 -7.99
C SER A 26 -9.33 -21.08 -7.05
N ASP A 27 -9.76 -20.19 -6.16
CA ASP A 27 -10.88 -20.46 -5.24
C ASP A 27 -12.21 -20.67 -5.98
N ALA A 28 -12.47 -19.88 -7.03
CA ALA A 28 -13.64 -20.06 -7.88
C ALA A 28 -13.62 -21.40 -8.63
N SER A 29 -12.45 -21.80 -9.14
CA SER A 29 -12.25 -23.07 -9.84
C SER A 29 -12.38 -24.28 -8.91
N SER A 30 -11.95 -24.14 -7.66
CA SER A 30 -12.01 -25.21 -6.63
C SER A 30 -13.42 -25.80 -6.46
N LYS A 31 -14.45 -24.97 -6.70
CA LYS A 31 -15.86 -25.39 -6.64
C LYS A 31 -16.32 -26.23 -7.84
N ILE A 32 -15.60 -26.17 -8.97
CA ILE A 32 -15.93 -26.81 -10.23
C ILE A 32 -15.09 -28.08 -10.43
N THR A 33 -13.78 -28.00 -10.19
CA THR A 33 -12.83 -29.11 -10.44
C THR A 33 -12.56 -29.99 -9.22
N HIS A 34 -13.13 -29.71 -8.05
CA HIS A 34 -12.82 -30.38 -6.77
C HIS A 34 -11.33 -30.35 -6.38
N GLU A 35 -10.54 -29.46 -6.99
CA GLU A 35 -9.17 -29.19 -6.54
C GLU A 35 -9.18 -28.33 -5.27
N ARG A 36 -8.09 -28.40 -4.50
CA ARG A 36 -7.93 -27.57 -3.30
C ARG A 36 -7.59 -26.14 -3.69
N THR A 37 -8.17 -25.18 -2.99
CA THR A 37 -7.79 -23.76 -3.08
C THR A 37 -6.30 -23.60 -2.76
N ASP A 38 -5.56 -22.94 -3.64
CA ASP A 38 -4.12 -22.76 -3.48
C ASP A 38 -3.79 -21.53 -2.63
N TYR A 39 -3.83 -21.70 -1.31
CA TYR A 39 -3.53 -20.63 -0.34
C TYR A 39 -2.08 -20.12 -0.43
N SER A 40 -1.19 -20.86 -1.07
CA SER A 40 0.19 -20.41 -1.35
C SER A 40 0.17 -19.11 -2.17
N LEU A 41 -0.74 -19.01 -3.14
CA LEU A 41 -0.92 -17.81 -3.95
C LEU A 41 -1.29 -16.61 -3.08
N LEU A 42 -2.23 -16.78 -2.14
CA LEU A 42 -2.64 -15.72 -1.23
C LEU A 42 -1.49 -15.27 -0.34
N CYS A 43 -0.76 -16.20 0.27
CA CYS A 43 0.36 -15.89 1.16
C CYS A 43 1.46 -15.10 0.43
N ILE A 44 1.86 -15.55 -0.76
CA ILE A 44 2.85 -14.87 -1.58
C ILE A 44 2.33 -13.50 -2.02
N ALA A 45 1.07 -13.42 -2.45
CA ALA A 45 0.48 -12.17 -2.91
C ALA A 45 0.44 -11.10 -1.82
N VAL A 46 0.04 -11.48 -0.60
CA VAL A 46 0.02 -10.59 0.56
C VAL A 46 1.43 -10.11 0.90
N ALA A 47 2.41 -11.02 0.93
CA ALA A 47 3.82 -10.66 1.17
C ALA A 47 4.34 -9.65 0.14
N LEU A 48 4.12 -9.92 -1.16
CA LEU A 48 4.54 -9.03 -2.24
C LEU A 48 3.82 -7.68 -2.22
N PHE A 49 2.52 -7.67 -1.91
CA PHE A 49 1.74 -6.44 -1.79
C PHE A 49 2.31 -5.55 -0.68
N PHE A 50 2.52 -6.09 0.52
CA PHE A 50 3.10 -5.33 1.62
C PHE A 50 4.54 -4.89 1.33
N MET A 51 5.36 -5.75 0.73
CA MET A 51 6.72 -5.39 0.32
C MET A 51 6.72 -4.23 -0.67
N GLY A 52 5.82 -4.27 -1.67
CA GLY A 52 5.64 -3.21 -2.65
C GLY A 52 5.18 -1.88 -2.02
N VAL A 53 4.25 -1.95 -1.06
CA VAL A 53 3.81 -0.78 -0.28
C VAL A 53 4.96 -0.19 0.52
N LEU A 54 5.75 -1.01 1.23
CA LEU A 54 6.90 -0.54 2.01
C LEU A 54 7.94 0.16 1.13
N PHE A 55 8.31 -0.44 0.00
CA PHE A 55 9.24 0.19 -0.95
C PHE A 55 8.68 1.48 -1.55
N ARG A 56 7.38 1.54 -1.83
CA ARG A 56 6.75 2.77 -2.32
C ARG A 56 6.72 3.89 -1.27
N LYS A 57 6.67 3.57 0.02
CA LYS A 57 6.80 4.56 1.10
C LYS A 57 8.19 5.20 1.19
N THR A 58 9.21 4.60 0.58
CA THR A 58 10.56 5.19 0.49
C THR A 58 10.72 6.18 -0.66
N ALA A 59 9.76 6.23 -1.58
CA ALA A 59 9.75 7.18 -2.69
C ALA A 59 9.62 8.60 -2.14
N ALA A 60 10.43 9.53 -2.66
CA ALA A 60 10.25 10.94 -2.36
C ALA A 60 8.86 11.37 -2.84
N PRO A 61 8.12 12.20 -2.08
CA PRO A 61 6.83 12.70 -2.54
C PRO A 61 7.02 13.37 -3.90
N PRO A 62 6.17 13.05 -4.90
CA PRO A 62 6.36 13.54 -6.26
C PRO A 62 6.48 15.07 -6.24
N GLN A 63 7.42 15.60 -7.03
CA GLN A 63 7.59 17.04 -7.18
C GLN A 63 6.21 17.64 -7.46
N ALA A 64 5.78 18.54 -6.58
CA ALA A 64 4.40 18.98 -6.53
C ALA A 64 4.06 19.68 -7.84
N ALA A 65 3.22 19.05 -8.67
CA ALA A 65 2.63 19.73 -9.82
C ALA A 65 1.89 20.97 -9.28
N GLU A 66 2.17 22.14 -9.86
CA GLU A 66 1.63 23.43 -9.40
C GLU A 66 0.09 23.44 -9.32
N ARG A 67 -0.55 22.53 -10.06
CA ARG A 67 -2.00 22.35 -10.19
C ARG A 67 -2.70 21.91 -8.91
N PHE A 68 -1.99 21.39 -7.90
CA PHE A 68 -2.60 20.82 -6.68
C PHE A 68 -2.31 21.61 -5.40
N LYS A 69 -1.98 22.91 -5.51
CA LYS A 69 -1.75 23.79 -4.34
C LYS A 69 -2.90 23.77 -3.33
N TYR A 70 -4.15 23.73 -3.81
CA TYR A 70 -5.34 23.76 -2.95
C TYR A 70 -5.52 22.48 -2.13
N ILE A 71 -5.37 21.32 -2.77
CA ILE A 71 -5.47 20.01 -2.10
C ILE A 71 -4.36 19.87 -1.04
N LYS A 72 -3.17 20.42 -1.31
CA LYS A 72 -2.04 20.43 -0.39
C LYS A 72 -2.31 21.27 0.88
N LYS A 73 -3.01 22.40 0.75
CA LYS A 73 -3.41 23.23 1.91
C LYS A 73 -4.36 22.47 2.84
N ILE A 74 -5.30 21.72 2.26
CA ILE A 74 -6.26 20.90 3.01
C ILE A 74 -5.55 19.73 3.71
N GLN A 75 -4.60 19.05 3.05
CA GLN A 75 -3.81 17.99 3.69
C GLN A 75 -2.92 18.51 4.82
N ALA A 76 -2.21 19.62 4.61
CA ALA A 76 -1.37 20.24 5.63
C ALA A 76 -2.17 20.65 6.88
N GLN A 77 -3.39 21.17 6.71
CA GLN A 77 -4.29 21.46 7.83
C GLN A 77 -4.73 20.20 8.57
N ARG A 78 -5.04 19.11 7.86
CA ARG A 78 -5.41 17.82 8.50
C ARG A 78 -4.26 17.21 9.29
N ASP A 79 -3.03 17.29 8.79
CA ASP A 79 -1.84 16.80 9.47
C ASP A 79 -1.48 17.66 10.70
N ALA A 80 -1.68 18.98 10.61
CA ALA A 80 -1.55 19.89 11.76
C ALA A 80 -2.59 19.59 12.85
N SER A 81 -3.87 19.45 12.47
CA SER A 81 -4.95 19.09 13.42
C SER A 81 -4.74 17.71 14.06
N LYS A 82 -4.10 16.76 13.36
CA LYS A 82 -3.76 15.44 13.95
C LYS A 82 -2.61 15.55 14.97
N LYS A 83 -1.61 16.42 14.73
CA LYS A 83 -0.54 16.67 15.70
C LYS A 83 -1.04 17.38 16.96
N GLU A 84 -2.04 18.25 16.84
CA GLU A 84 -2.67 18.90 18.00
C GLU A 84 -3.56 17.92 18.79
N LYS A 85 -4.33 17.06 18.11
CA LYS A 85 -5.16 16.05 18.77
C LYS A 85 -4.39 14.86 19.35
N GLY A 86 -3.12 14.66 18.96
CA GLY A 86 -2.23 13.63 19.50
C GLY A 86 -1.42 14.06 20.73
N LYS A 87 -1.61 15.28 21.26
CA LYS A 87 -0.98 15.78 22.50
C LYS A 87 -1.94 15.88 23.72
N PRO A 88 -2.77 14.89 24.09
CA PRO A 88 -3.26 14.81 25.46
C PRO A 88 -2.41 13.80 26.27
N ALA A 89 -1.87 14.28 27.39
CA ALA A 89 -1.40 13.50 28.55
C ALA A 89 0.05 12.96 28.62
N GLU A 90 1.07 13.81 28.43
CA GLU A 90 2.40 13.54 29.03
C GLU A 90 3.03 14.79 29.68
N LYS A 91 2.23 15.57 30.43
CA LYS A 91 2.72 16.50 31.45
C LYS A 91 1.65 16.73 32.51
N LYS A 92 1.58 15.84 33.52
CA LYS A 92 1.19 16.12 34.91
C LYS A 92 0.99 14.81 35.68
N LYS A 93 2.06 14.29 36.29
CA LYS A 93 2.21 14.02 37.73
C LYS A 93 3.48 13.22 37.96
#